data_AF-K2S314-F1
#
_entry.id   AF-K2S314-F1
#
_cell.length_a   1.000
_cell.length_b   1.000
_cell.length_c   1.000
_cell.angle_alpha   90.00
_cell.angle_beta   90.00
_cell.angle_gamma   90.00
#
_symmetry.space_group_name_H-M   'P 1'
#
loop_
_entity.id
_entity.type
_entity.pdbx_description
1 polymer ?
#
loop_
_entity_poly.entity_id
_entity_poly.type
_entity_poly.pdbx_seq_one_letter_code
_entity_poly.pdbx_strand_id
1 'polypeptide(L)'
;MAQYHDKDMAMHPAALYTLADLSDNEMQRLQQECESQCTDAEAGSSVLLAPKSRFVGQALRAVYEYHLELGAQDTYDHRYFIVAIHKDWEKKGVLLVTLDDDCLECKVESFRVHARDAGIIILNLQVANSDWAEEKENCELHSDNDDDDDDGDNNDEDDDDDDNDDNDDARGDNNDGGDDLEEGPPAPSKNHTLGYYIPLYIHPALSPTAVLSRLEPGPKTKPAENHACRIQGTLPPTGDITAALRLHPVRCAKNPFLHKTHLLVLDTPDPHRSGMLLARLDWDGETTGRSKASLLALGASAPHDAMRVPFDCAEGVQARFITLASGAAAWPSPEERSALRVAVFQYGTGRKERGFGANLLDAQAGRRRPGDERVQYAGEFVRGAAGGLERVVWNFEEAVRRFPWFCWEKRFVEGMERKYFVCVDGEDVREKGVLLVRREWDGNVARGPEELLGLEVLEGDVKTVRVPVKEALGLLEKGRKGGLGGVAEEVAEFFRS
;
A
#
# COMPACT_ATOMS: atom_id res chain seq x y z
N MET A 1 27.11 -10.32 7.81
CA MET A 1 25.73 -10.52 7.33
C MET A 1 24.80 -9.34 7.64
N ALA A 2 25.13 -8.43 8.56
CA ALA A 2 24.30 -7.24 8.86
C ALA A 2 24.41 -6.06 7.85
N GLN A 3 24.75 -6.31 6.59
CA GLN A 3 25.08 -5.25 5.61
C GLN A 3 23.93 -4.93 4.62
N TYR A 4 22.76 -5.57 4.78
CA TYR A 4 21.69 -5.62 3.78
C TYR A 4 20.38 -4.89 4.17
N HIS A 5 20.27 -4.37 5.40
CA HIS A 5 19.06 -3.66 5.85
C HIS A 5 19.01 -2.17 5.43
N ASP A 6 20.12 -1.64 4.88
CA ASP A 6 20.27 -0.21 4.55
C ASP A 6 20.30 0.08 3.02
N LYS A 7 19.98 -0.90 2.16
CA LYS A 7 19.98 -0.71 0.69
C LYS A 7 18.60 -0.27 0.17
N ASP A 8 18.61 0.56 -0.87
CA ASP A 8 17.42 1.08 -1.56
C ASP A 8 16.47 -0.06 -1.99
N MET A 9 15.16 0.18 -1.88
CA MET A 9 14.09 -0.76 -2.29
C MET A 9 13.96 -0.89 -3.82
N ALA A 10 15.06 -1.18 -4.51
CA ALA A 10 15.01 -1.65 -5.88
C ALA A 10 14.50 -3.10 -5.86
N MET A 11 13.31 -3.33 -6.42
CA MET A 11 12.77 -4.67 -6.62
C MET A 11 13.62 -5.37 -7.70
N HIS A 12 14.64 -6.09 -7.24
CA HIS A 12 15.49 -6.88 -8.13
C HIS A 12 14.80 -8.21 -8.46
N PRO A 13 15.05 -8.78 -9.66
CA PRO A 13 14.51 -10.07 -10.00
C PRO A 13 15.05 -11.17 -9.08
N ALA A 14 14.21 -12.15 -8.79
CA ALA A 14 14.62 -13.37 -8.13
C ALA A 14 15.60 -14.16 -9.02
N ALA A 15 16.69 -14.65 -8.44
CA ALA A 15 17.59 -15.54 -9.16
C ALA A 15 16.98 -16.94 -9.30
N LEU A 16 17.01 -17.50 -10.51
CA LEU A 16 16.58 -18.87 -10.80
C LEU A 16 17.78 -19.81 -11.01
N TYR A 17 17.77 -20.91 -10.27
CA TYR A 17 18.78 -21.97 -10.29
C TYR A 17 18.17 -23.35 -10.54
N THR A 18 19.01 -24.33 -10.89
CA THR A 18 18.62 -25.74 -10.97
C THR A 18 19.67 -26.67 -10.38
N LEU A 19 19.22 -27.64 -9.58
CA LEU A 19 19.96 -28.85 -9.19
C LEU A 19 19.62 -30.03 -10.10
N ALA A 20 18.49 -29.95 -10.81
CA ALA A 20 18.07 -30.92 -11.81
C ALA A 20 18.76 -30.65 -13.16
N ASP A 21 19.03 -31.72 -13.89
CA ASP A 21 19.62 -31.67 -15.22
C ASP A 21 18.56 -31.23 -16.27
N LEU A 22 18.41 -29.92 -16.40
CA LEU A 22 17.51 -29.23 -17.34
C LEU A 22 18.30 -28.58 -18.49
N SER A 23 17.84 -28.79 -19.72
CA SER A 23 18.35 -28.14 -20.94
C SER A 23 18.11 -26.62 -20.94
N ASP A 24 18.72 -25.88 -21.87
CA ASP A 24 18.52 -24.43 -21.98
C ASP A 24 17.06 -24.07 -22.25
N ASN A 25 16.39 -24.86 -23.10
CA ASN A 25 14.98 -24.65 -23.41
C ASN A 25 14.08 -24.93 -22.19
N GLU A 26 14.40 -25.95 -21.40
CA GLU A 26 13.64 -26.26 -20.18
C GLU A 26 13.85 -25.19 -19.11
N MET A 27 15.07 -24.66 -18.96
CA MET A 27 15.34 -23.54 -18.05
C MET A 27 14.61 -22.26 -18.46
N GLN A 28 14.53 -21.96 -19.75
CA GLN A 28 13.77 -20.82 -20.25
C GLN A 28 12.26 -21.00 -20.03
N ARG A 29 11.73 -22.21 -20.27
CA ARG A 29 10.32 -22.52 -20.00
C ARG A 29 10.01 -22.41 -18.51
N LEU A 30 10.89 -22.90 -17.65
CA LEU A 30 10.74 -22.75 -16.20
C LEU A 30 10.75 -21.28 -15.78
N GLN A 31 11.65 -20.46 -16.32
CA GLN A 31 11.66 -19.02 -16.04
C GLN A 31 10.34 -18.37 -16.44
N GLN A 32 9.84 -18.65 -17.65
CA GLN A 32 8.57 -18.12 -18.14
C GLN A 32 7.39 -18.58 -17.27
N GLU A 33 7.39 -19.85 -16.85
CA GLU A 33 6.37 -20.35 -15.95
C GLU A 33 6.40 -19.59 -14.62
N CYS A 34 7.58 -19.41 -14.02
CA CYS A 34 7.74 -18.67 -12.77
C CYS A 34 7.25 -17.21 -12.83
N GLU A 35 7.22 -16.60 -14.02
CA GLU A 35 6.70 -15.25 -14.23
C GLU A 35 5.24 -15.20 -14.69
N SER A 36 4.60 -16.35 -14.95
CA SER A 36 3.29 -16.41 -15.60
C SER A 36 2.16 -15.71 -14.83
N GLN A 37 2.28 -15.59 -13.50
CA GLN A 37 1.33 -14.88 -12.62
C GLN A 37 1.75 -13.42 -12.32
N CYS A 38 2.91 -12.96 -12.79
CA CYS A 38 3.38 -11.59 -12.60
C CYS A 38 2.74 -10.67 -13.66
N THR A 39 1.46 -10.34 -13.48
CA THR A 39 0.74 -9.45 -14.40
C THR A 39 1.36 -8.05 -14.42
N ASP A 40 1.49 -7.45 -15.61
CA ASP A 40 2.09 -6.13 -15.85
C ASP A 40 3.63 -6.04 -15.77
N ALA A 41 4.34 -7.17 -15.57
CA ALA A 41 5.79 -7.23 -15.56
C ALA A 41 6.37 -7.58 -16.96
N GLU A 42 7.47 -6.95 -17.37
CA GLU A 42 8.19 -7.36 -18.59
C GLU A 42 8.83 -8.74 -18.36
N ALA A 43 8.92 -9.56 -19.41
CA ALA A 43 9.58 -10.87 -19.30
C ALA A 43 11.03 -10.71 -18.84
N GLY A 44 11.42 -11.46 -17.80
CA GLY A 44 12.73 -11.39 -17.16
C GLY A 44 12.89 -10.26 -16.14
N SER A 45 11.81 -9.55 -15.77
CA SER A 45 11.86 -8.49 -14.76
C SER A 45 11.61 -8.99 -13.33
N SER A 46 10.94 -10.13 -13.17
CA SER A 46 10.59 -10.69 -11.85
C SER A 46 11.43 -11.91 -11.48
N VAL A 47 11.76 -12.74 -12.47
CA VAL A 47 12.60 -13.94 -12.29
C VAL A 47 13.62 -14.02 -13.41
N LEU A 48 14.89 -14.17 -13.07
CA LEU A 48 15.98 -14.17 -14.03
C LEU A 48 16.99 -15.29 -13.75
N LEU A 49 17.46 -15.93 -14.81
CA LEU A 49 18.52 -16.94 -14.72
C LEU A 49 19.83 -16.29 -14.25
N ALA A 50 20.40 -16.79 -13.16
CA ALA A 50 21.70 -16.33 -12.68
C ALA A 50 22.81 -16.64 -13.71
N PRO A 51 23.94 -15.87 -13.72
CA PRO A 51 25.04 -16.08 -14.67
C PRO A 51 25.61 -17.51 -14.63
N LYS A 52 25.62 -18.11 -13.43
CA LYS A 52 25.78 -19.55 -13.23
C LYS A 52 24.49 -20.08 -12.59
N SER A 53 23.55 -20.54 -13.42
CA SER A 53 22.24 -21.05 -12.96
C SER A 53 22.21 -22.58 -12.75
N ARG A 54 23.19 -23.32 -13.27
CA ARG A 54 23.24 -24.79 -13.20
C ARG A 54 24.19 -25.33 -12.13
N PHE A 55 23.62 -26.09 -11.21
CA PHE A 55 24.31 -26.76 -10.10
C PHE A 55 23.99 -28.26 -10.08
N VAL A 56 23.87 -28.86 -11.28
CA VAL A 56 23.51 -30.27 -11.47
C VAL A 56 24.42 -31.18 -10.64
N GLY A 57 23.80 -32.04 -9.82
CA GLY A 57 24.50 -33.00 -8.96
C GLY A 57 25.22 -32.37 -7.75
N GLN A 58 25.08 -31.07 -7.52
CA GLN A 58 25.58 -30.41 -6.32
C GLN A 58 24.47 -30.34 -5.26
N ALA A 59 24.85 -30.09 -4.01
CA ALA A 59 23.88 -29.82 -2.96
C ALA A 59 23.29 -28.40 -3.11
N LEU A 60 22.09 -28.18 -2.57
CA LEU A 60 21.49 -26.84 -2.42
C LEU A 60 22.46 -25.85 -1.76
N ARG A 61 23.39 -26.37 -0.95
CA ARG A 61 24.48 -25.62 -0.35
C ARG A 61 25.30 -24.79 -1.32
N ALA A 62 25.66 -25.38 -2.46
CA ALA A 62 26.45 -24.70 -3.47
C ALA A 62 25.69 -23.51 -4.12
N VAL A 63 24.35 -23.58 -4.13
CA VAL A 63 23.50 -22.52 -4.66
C VAL A 63 23.49 -21.32 -3.72
N TYR A 64 23.28 -21.54 -2.41
CA TYR A 64 23.27 -20.41 -1.46
C TYR A 64 24.64 -19.73 -1.38
N GLU A 65 25.76 -20.49 -1.41
CA GLU A 65 27.11 -19.91 -1.32
C GLU A 65 27.37 -19.00 -2.53
N TYR A 66 26.97 -19.44 -3.72
CA TYR A 66 27.06 -18.63 -4.93
C TYR A 66 26.10 -17.43 -4.93
N HIS A 67 24.87 -17.60 -4.43
CA HIS A 67 23.89 -16.51 -4.37
C HIS A 67 24.35 -15.39 -3.42
N LEU A 68 24.98 -15.74 -2.29
CA LEU A 68 25.60 -14.76 -1.39
C LEU A 68 26.72 -13.96 -2.07
N GLU A 69 27.54 -14.60 -2.91
CA GLU A 69 28.56 -13.91 -3.72
C GLU A 69 27.94 -13.02 -4.81
N LEU A 70 26.79 -13.42 -5.36
CA LEU A 70 26.06 -12.69 -6.40
C LEU A 70 25.31 -11.47 -5.84
N GLY A 71 24.79 -11.55 -4.62
CA GLY A 71 24.09 -10.46 -3.93
C GLY A 71 24.98 -9.22 -3.68
N ALA A 72 26.32 -9.37 -3.73
CA ALA A 72 27.24 -8.24 -3.70
C ALA A 72 27.18 -7.35 -4.96
N GLN A 73 26.60 -7.85 -6.06
CA GLN A 73 26.57 -7.19 -7.37
C GLN A 73 25.28 -6.38 -7.61
N ASP A 74 24.30 -6.43 -6.70
CA ASP A 74 23.06 -5.63 -6.75
C ASP A 74 22.20 -5.84 -8.02
N THR A 75 22.24 -7.05 -8.57
CA THR A 75 21.52 -7.41 -9.82
C THR A 75 20.29 -8.27 -9.55
N TYR A 76 20.30 -9.03 -8.45
CA TYR A 76 19.27 -9.98 -8.06
C TYR A 76 18.81 -9.68 -6.64
N ASP A 77 17.62 -10.16 -6.29
CA ASP A 77 17.21 -10.19 -4.90
C ASP A 77 18.26 -10.93 -4.07
N HIS A 78 18.61 -10.37 -2.92
CA HIS A 78 19.68 -10.88 -2.06
C HIS A 78 19.17 -11.79 -0.93
N ARG A 79 17.85 -11.82 -0.72
CA ARG A 79 17.15 -12.58 0.33
C ARG A 79 16.48 -13.81 -0.26
N TYR A 80 15.82 -13.67 -1.41
CA TYR A 80 14.93 -14.67 -2.00
C TYR A 80 15.43 -15.19 -3.35
N PHE A 81 15.40 -16.51 -3.53
CA PHE A 81 15.71 -17.14 -4.82
C PHE A 81 14.95 -18.45 -5.04
N ILE A 82 14.91 -18.89 -6.30
CA ILE A 82 14.14 -20.06 -6.75
C ILE A 82 15.10 -21.17 -7.20
N VAL A 83 14.83 -22.41 -6.82
CA VAL A 83 15.62 -23.59 -7.21
C VAL A 83 14.74 -24.73 -7.72
N ALA A 84 14.95 -25.17 -8.96
CA ALA A 84 14.40 -26.44 -9.44
C ALA A 84 15.24 -27.62 -8.92
N ILE A 85 14.62 -28.50 -8.14
CA ILE A 85 15.28 -29.69 -7.57
C ILE A 85 14.99 -30.96 -8.38
N HIS A 86 13.86 -30.99 -9.09
CA HIS A 86 13.41 -32.14 -9.88
C HIS A 86 13.30 -31.76 -11.36
N LYS A 87 13.55 -32.73 -12.26
CA LYS A 87 13.30 -32.53 -13.70
C LYS A 87 11.80 -32.29 -13.98
N ASP A 88 10.94 -32.98 -13.24
CA ASP A 88 9.48 -32.87 -13.32
C ASP A 88 8.95 -31.74 -12.43
N TRP A 89 9.52 -30.53 -12.60
CA TRP A 89 9.15 -29.34 -11.81
C TRP A 89 7.72 -28.87 -12.11
N GLU A 90 7.14 -29.23 -13.27
CA GLU A 90 5.75 -28.91 -13.61
C GLU A 90 4.78 -29.54 -12.59
N LYS A 91 5.05 -30.79 -12.16
CA LYS A 91 4.25 -31.48 -11.13
C LYS A 91 4.78 -31.29 -9.73
N LYS A 92 6.11 -31.38 -9.56
CA LYS A 92 6.77 -31.36 -8.24
C LYS A 92 7.11 -29.96 -7.74
N GLY A 93 6.83 -28.93 -8.53
CA GLY A 93 7.11 -27.55 -8.17
C GLY A 93 8.61 -27.22 -8.11
N VAL A 94 8.88 -26.02 -7.60
CA VAL A 94 10.20 -25.47 -7.33
C VAL A 94 10.36 -25.20 -5.84
N LEU A 95 11.60 -25.10 -5.39
CA LEU A 95 11.92 -24.69 -4.03
C LEU A 95 12.09 -23.16 -4.00
N LEU A 96 11.30 -22.49 -3.20
CA LEU A 96 11.52 -21.10 -2.84
C LEU A 96 12.42 -21.05 -1.59
N VAL A 97 13.45 -20.21 -1.60
CA VAL A 97 14.45 -20.15 -0.52
C VAL A 97 14.60 -18.72 -0.01
N THR A 98 14.62 -18.54 1.32
CA THR A 98 15.02 -17.30 1.99
C THR A 98 16.38 -17.48 2.69
N LEU A 99 17.17 -16.42 2.70
CA LEU A 99 18.41 -16.29 3.48
C LEU A 99 18.24 -15.44 4.75
N ASP A 100 17.05 -14.88 4.98
CA ASP A 100 16.74 -14.03 6.13
C ASP A 100 15.39 -14.39 6.75
N ASP A 101 15.31 -14.27 8.07
CA ASP A 101 14.08 -14.28 8.85
C ASP A 101 13.87 -12.83 9.29
N ASP A 102 12.66 -12.30 9.17
CA ASP A 102 12.26 -10.94 9.53
C ASP A 102 12.69 -10.50 10.96
N CYS A 103 13.17 -11.44 11.79
CA CYS A 103 13.74 -11.25 13.12
C CYS A 103 15.26 -10.98 13.19
N LEU A 104 15.97 -10.70 12.08
CA LEU A 104 17.43 -10.44 12.05
C LEU A 104 18.33 -11.64 12.45
N GLU A 105 17.77 -12.86 12.44
CA GLU A 105 18.47 -14.10 12.78
C GLU A 105 18.99 -14.88 11.56
N CYS A 106 19.15 -14.27 10.36
CA CYS A 106 19.78 -14.87 9.16
C CYS A 106 19.59 -16.40 9.03
N LYS A 107 18.35 -16.87 9.09
CA LYS A 107 18.01 -18.30 9.07
C LYS A 107 17.63 -18.70 7.66
N VAL A 108 18.38 -19.65 7.10
CA VAL A 108 18.03 -20.21 5.78
C VAL A 108 16.81 -21.10 5.93
N GLU A 109 15.75 -20.77 5.22
CA GLU A 109 14.51 -21.53 5.17
C GLU A 109 14.05 -21.72 3.73
N SER A 110 13.26 -22.77 3.50
CA SER A 110 12.74 -23.07 2.18
C SER A 110 11.44 -23.83 2.26
N PHE A 111 10.57 -23.64 1.29
CA PHE A 111 9.38 -24.46 1.08
C PHE A 111 9.12 -24.63 -0.41
N ARG A 112 8.31 -25.63 -0.76
CA ARG A 112 8.07 -26.01 -2.15
C ARG A 112 6.78 -25.35 -2.64
N VAL A 113 6.82 -24.76 -3.84
CA VAL A 113 5.67 -24.08 -4.45
C VAL A 113 5.51 -24.53 -5.90
N HIS A 114 4.33 -24.34 -6.48
CA HIS A 114 4.19 -24.48 -7.93
C HIS A 114 5.07 -23.44 -8.64
N ALA A 115 5.68 -23.83 -9.77
CA ALA A 115 6.54 -22.95 -10.55
C ALA A 115 5.80 -21.64 -10.89
N ARG A 116 4.55 -21.73 -11.38
CA ARG A 116 3.74 -20.57 -11.77
C ARG A 116 3.53 -19.51 -10.69
N ASP A 117 3.56 -19.92 -9.43
CA ASP A 117 3.28 -19.04 -8.29
C ASP A 117 4.57 -18.43 -7.71
N ALA A 118 5.75 -18.97 -8.05
CA ALA A 118 7.01 -18.62 -7.42
C ALA A 118 7.41 -17.13 -7.60
N GLY A 119 7.24 -16.57 -8.81
CA GLY A 119 7.60 -15.18 -9.07
C GLY A 119 6.69 -14.19 -8.34
N ILE A 120 5.38 -14.45 -8.31
CA ILE A 120 4.42 -13.56 -7.66
C ILE A 120 4.54 -13.62 -6.13
N ILE A 121 4.86 -14.79 -5.56
CA ILE A 121 5.16 -14.94 -4.14
C ILE A 121 6.37 -14.08 -3.75
N ILE A 122 7.47 -14.12 -4.53
CA ILE A 122 8.64 -13.28 -4.26
C ILE A 122 8.30 -11.80 -4.36
N LEU A 123 7.56 -11.37 -5.39
CA LEU A 123 7.12 -9.98 -5.50
C LEU A 123 6.32 -9.54 -4.28
N ASN A 124 5.42 -10.39 -3.78
CA ASN A 124 4.65 -10.10 -2.57
C ASN A 124 5.56 -9.96 -1.34
N LEU A 125 6.54 -10.84 -1.17
CA LEU A 125 7.52 -10.77 -0.09
C LEU A 125 8.40 -9.50 -0.19
N GLN A 126 8.82 -9.12 -1.40
CA GLN A 126 9.66 -7.95 -1.66
C GLN A 126 8.96 -6.63 -1.35
N VAL A 127 7.67 -6.54 -1.62
CA VAL A 127 6.85 -5.35 -1.31
C VAL A 127 6.17 -5.42 0.05
N ALA A 128 6.50 -6.45 0.84
CA ALA A 128 5.89 -6.74 2.15
C ALA A 128 4.34 -6.80 2.09
N ASN A 129 3.80 -7.38 1.01
CA ASN A 129 2.38 -7.72 0.88
C ASN A 129 2.01 -8.99 1.69
N SER A 130 2.99 -9.88 1.88
CA SER A 130 2.92 -11.07 2.72
C SER A 130 4.26 -11.28 3.42
N ASP A 131 4.27 -12.09 4.48
CA ASP A 131 5.51 -12.53 5.14
C ASP A 131 5.87 -13.98 4.78
N TRP A 132 7.09 -14.40 5.13
CA TRP A 132 7.60 -15.72 4.77
C TRP A 132 6.78 -16.87 5.38
N ALA A 133 6.27 -16.69 6.60
CA ALA A 133 5.47 -17.71 7.27
C ALA A 133 4.09 -17.85 6.60
N GLU A 134 3.49 -16.73 6.21
CA GLU A 134 2.23 -16.67 5.47
C GLU A 134 2.32 -17.38 4.12
N GLU A 135 3.34 -17.10 3.32
CA GLU A 135 3.51 -17.74 2.01
C GLU A 135 3.81 -19.24 2.14
N LYS A 136 4.57 -19.61 3.17
CA LYS A 136 4.83 -21.02 3.47
C LYS A 136 3.55 -21.77 3.84
N GLU A 137 2.71 -21.23 4.72
CA GLU A 137 1.46 -21.89 5.11
C GLU A 137 0.47 -22.01 3.93
N ASN A 138 0.41 -21.01 3.06
CA ASN A 138 -0.60 -20.94 2.00
C ASN A 138 -0.20 -21.62 0.69
N CYS A 139 1.10 -21.73 0.40
CA CYS A 139 1.59 -22.17 -0.90
C CYS A 139 2.49 -23.41 -0.85
N GLU A 140 2.78 -23.96 0.35
CA GLU A 140 3.62 -25.15 0.48
C GLU A 140 2.95 -26.40 -0.10
N LEU A 141 3.61 -27.00 -1.09
CA LEU A 141 3.28 -28.31 -1.62
C LEU A 141 3.80 -29.38 -0.67
N HIS A 142 2.88 -30.07 0.01
CA HIS A 142 3.20 -31.28 0.75
C HIS A 142 3.54 -32.41 -0.24
N SER A 143 4.68 -33.07 -0.04
CA SER A 143 4.99 -34.27 -0.81
C SER A 143 4.17 -35.43 -0.26
N ASP A 144 3.15 -35.85 -1.00
CA ASP A 144 2.47 -37.13 -0.76
C ASP A 144 3.51 -38.24 -0.84
N ASN A 145 3.84 -38.80 0.31
CA ASN A 145 4.47 -40.11 0.45
C ASN A 145 3.47 -40.93 1.24
N ASP A 146 2.65 -41.71 0.56
CA ASP A 146 2.04 -42.92 1.09
C ASP A 146 2.02 -43.95 -0.06
N ASP A 147 3.13 -44.68 -0.18
CA ASP A 147 3.10 -46.07 -0.61
C ASP A 147 2.90 -46.89 0.68
N ASP A 148 1.76 -47.56 0.82
CA ASP A 148 1.71 -48.93 1.34
C ASP A 148 0.37 -49.60 0.98
N ASP A 149 0.52 -50.82 0.49
CA ASP A 149 -0.47 -51.69 -0.13
C ASP A 149 -1.56 -52.16 0.86
N ASP A 150 -2.81 -52.27 0.39
CA ASP A 150 -3.59 -53.50 0.66
C ASP A 150 -4.58 -53.77 -0.48
N ASP A 151 -4.37 -54.92 -1.12
CA ASP A 151 -5.22 -55.53 -2.14
C ASP A 151 -6.59 -55.89 -1.56
N GLY A 152 -7.66 -55.60 -2.31
CA GLY A 152 -9.02 -55.90 -1.83
C GLY A 152 -10.11 -55.79 -2.89
N ASP A 153 -9.91 -56.49 -4.00
CA ASP A 153 -10.91 -56.97 -4.97
C ASP A 153 -12.35 -57.02 -4.42
N ASN A 154 -13.28 -56.26 -5.03
CA ASN A 154 -14.57 -56.82 -5.48
C ASN A 154 -15.36 -55.82 -6.33
N ASN A 155 -15.80 -56.35 -7.45
CA ASN A 155 -16.75 -55.79 -8.41
C ASN A 155 -18.15 -55.58 -7.82
N ASP A 156 -18.95 -54.94 -8.68
CA ASP A 156 -20.41 -54.98 -8.75
C ASP A 156 -21.12 -54.10 -7.72
N GLU A 157 -22.21 -53.42 -8.00
CA GLU A 157 -23.06 -53.07 -9.15
C GLU A 157 -24.08 -52.12 -8.48
N ASP A 158 -24.64 -51.17 -9.23
CA ASP A 158 -26.00 -50.63 -9.03
C ASP A 158 -26.40 -50.00 -7.68
N ASP A 159 -26.77 -48.72 -7.67
CA ASP A 159 -28.17 -48.33 -7.93
C ASP A 159 -28.37 -46.83 -7.70
N ASP A 160 -29.17 -46.30 -8.63
CA ASP A 160 -29.77 -44.98 -8.66
C ASP A 160 -30.65 -44.69 -7.43
N ASP A 161 -30.82 -43.40 -7.12
CA ASP A 161 -32.08 -42.71 -6.82
C ASP A 161 -31.71 -41.36 -6.17
N ASP A 162 -31.72 -40.27 -6.94
CA ASP A 162 -32.89 -39.38 -7.09
C ASP A 162 -33.45 -38.88 -5.75
N ASP A 163 -33.20 -37.61 -5.43
CA ASP A 163 -34.31 -36.70 -5.16
C ASP A 163 -33.84 -35.24 -5.27
N ASN A 164 -34.28 -34.63 -6.38
CA ASN A 164 -34.43 -33.19 -6.56
C ASN A 164 -35.39 -32.65 -5.50
N ASP A 165 -35.04 -31.51 -4.89
CA ASP A 165 -36.06 -30.52 -4.53
C ASP A 165 -35.43 -29.11 -4.58
N ASP A 166 -35.38 -28.60 -5.80
CA ASP A 166 -35.37 -27.16 -6.08
C ASP A 166 -36.69 -26.56 -5.58
N ASN A 167 -36.62 -25.64 -4.63
CA ASN A 167 -37.66 -24.63 -4.46
C ASN A 167 -37.01 -23.27 -4.14
N ASP A 168 -36.68 -22.57 -5.23
CA ASP A 168 -36.72 -21.11 -5.28
C ASP A 168 -38.14 -20.63 -4.97
N ASP A 169 -38.33 -19.93 -3.86
CA ASP A 169 -39.48 -19.04 -3.70
C ASP A 169 -39.04 -17.70 -3.08
N ALA A 170 -38.73 -16.78 -3.99
CA ALA A 170 -38.73 -15.36 -3.72
C ALA A 170 -40.18 -14.91 -3.42
N ARG A 171 -40.43 -14.40 -2.20
CA ARG A 171 -41.41 -13.32 -1.94
C ARG A 171 -41.40 -12.86 -0.47
N GLY A 172 -41.21 -11.55 -0.31
CA GLY A 172 -42.10 -10.75 0.55
C GLY A 172 -41.67 -10.52 1.98
N ASP A 173 -40.92 -9.44 2.18
CA ASP A 173 -41.21 -8.36 3.15
C ASP A 173 -42.07 -8.73 4.37
N ASN A 174 -41.41 -8.86 5.53
CA ASN A 174 -42.00 -8.46 6.81
C ASN A 174 -40.97 -7.67 7.60
N ASN A 175 -41.09 -6.36 7.41
CA ASN A 175 -40.63 -5.27 8.23
C ASN A 175 -40.90 -5.50 9.74
N ASP A 176 -39.89 -5.92 10.50
CA ASP A 176 -39.83 -5.77 11.96
C ASP A 176 -38.55 -4.98 12.30
N GLY A 177 -38.66 -3.66 12.15
CA GLY A 177 -37.55 -2.72 12.38
C GLY A 177 -37.23 -2.60 13.87
N GLY A 178 -36.04 -3.03 14.26
CA GLY A 178 -35.56 -2.82 15.63
C GLY A 178 -34.07 -3.08 15.85
N ASP A 179 -33.54 -4.25 15.47
CA ASP A 179 -32.27 -4.74 16.07
C ASP A 179 -31.17 -5.19 15.08
N ASP A 180 -31.46 -5.36 13.78
CA ASP A 180 -30.51 -5.99 12.83
C ASP A 180 -29.24 -5.17 12.54
N LEU A 181 -29.33 -3.83 12.54
CA LEU A 181 -28.17 -2.96 12.28
C LEU A 181 -27.11 -3.07 13.38
N GLU A 182 -27.50 -3.44 14.60
CA GLU A 182 -26.59 -3.61 15.71
C GLU A 182 -26.05 -5.03 15.86
N GLU A 183 -26.53 -6.00 15.08
CA GLU A 183 -26.05 -7.38 15.19
C GLU A 183 -24.80 -7.62 14.33
N GLY A 184 -24.68 -7.01 13.16
CA GLY A 184 -23.48 -7.06 12.30
C GLY A 184 -23.23 -8.45 11.69
N PRO A 185 -22.21 -8.61 10.83
CA PRO A 185 -21.95 -9.88 10.16
C PRO A 185 -21.57 -10.99 11.16
N PRO A 186 -21.77 -12.27 10.81
CA PRO A 186 -21.23 -13.38 11.59
C PRO A 186 -19.70 -13.31 11.64
N ALA A 187 -19.14 -13.74 12.77
CA ALA A 187 -17.70 -13.90 12.92
C ALA A 187 -17.21 -15.05 12.04
N PRO A 188 -16.02 -14.92 11.42
CA PRO A 188 -15.40 -16.03 10.71
C PRO A 188 -14.97 -17.13 11.69
N SER A 189 -14.88 -18.36 11.19
CA SER A 189 -14.46 -19.54 11.96
C SER A 189 -12.95 -19.57 12.26
N LYS A 190 -12.15 -18.89 11.43
CA LYS A 190 -10.70 -18.78 11.56
C LYS A 190 -10.26 -17.32 11.50
N ASN A 191 -9.06 -17.05 12.02
CA ASN A 191 -8.43 -15.75 11.89
C ASN A 191 -7.87 -15.57 10.46
N HIS A 192 -7.63 -14.32 10.07
CA HIS A 192 -6.89 -14.00 8.85
C HIS A 192 -5.38 -14.13 9.10
N THR A 193 -4.61 -14.35 8.04
CA THR A 193 -3.12 -14.49 8.08
C THR A 193 -2.43 -13.27 8.67
N LEU A 194 -2.90 -12.06 8.34
CA LEU A 194 -2.54 -10.79 8.99
C LEU A 194 -2.67 -10.77 10.54
N GLY A 195 -3.26 -11.80 11.15
CA GLY A 195 -3.54 -11.87 12.58
C GLY A 195 -4.79 -11.11 13.01
N TYR A 196 -5.42 -10.37 12.09
CA TYR A 196 -6.68 -9.67 12.29
C TYR A 196 -7.41 -9.42 10.97
N TYR A 197 -8.71 -9.14 11.05
CA TYR A 197 -9.51 -8.58 9.97
C TYR A 197 -9.59 -7.06 10.09
N ILE A 198 -9.57 -6.37 8.94
CA ILE A 198 -9.68 -4.92 8.79
C ILE A 198 -11.17 -4.53 8.86
N PRO A 199 -11.61 -3.84 9.93
CA PRO A 199 -13.01 -3.48 10.09
C PRO A 199 -13.38 -2.27 9.22
N LEU A 200 -14.43 -2.42 8.41
CA LEU A 200 -14.96 -1.38 7.52
C LEU A 200 -16.36 -0.95 7.90
N TYR A 201 -16.62 0.36 7.95
CA TYR A 201 -17.94 0.94 8.13
C TYR A 201 -18.26 1.81 6.93
N ILE A 202 -19.44 1.63 6.33
CA ILE A 202 -19.72 2.23 5.02
C ILE A 202 -20.95 3.13 5.01
N HIS A 203 -20.88 4.19 4.22
CA HIS A 203 -22.01 5.06 3.94
C HIS A 203 -23.12 4.27 3.22
N PRO A 204 -24.40 4.45 3.55
CA PRO A 204 -25.51 3.65 3.03
C PRO A 204 -25.69 3.73 1.50
N ALA A 205 -25.13 4.76 0.86
CA ALA A 205 -25.16 4.90 -0.60
C ALA A 205 -24.14 4.00 -1.33
N LEU A 206 -23.25 3.32 -0.62
CA LEU A 206 -22.19 2.50 -1.21
C LEU A 206 -22.57 1.02 -1.26
N SER A 207 -22.17 0.33 -2.32
CA SER A 207 -22.30 -1.12 -2.43
C SER A 207 -21.19 -1.83 -1.64
N PRO A 208 -21.51 -2.72 -0.68
CA PRO A 208 -20.53 -3.52 0.06
C PRO A 208 -19.54 -4.25 -0.87
N THR A 209 -20.06 -4.92 -1.91
CA THR A 209 -19.24 -5.70 -2.84
C THR A 209 -18.29 -4.82 -3.66
N ALA A 210 -18.75 -3.65 -4.11
CA ALA A 210 -17.92 -2.71 -4.85
C ALA A 210 -16.83 -2.08 -3.99
N VAL A 211 -17.12 -1.85 -2.70
CA VAL A 211 -16.14 -1.37 -1.73
C VAL A 211 -15.06 -2.43 -1.48
N LEU A 212 -15.47 -3.67 -1.20
CA LEU A 212 -14.54 -4.75 -0.92
C LEU A 212 -13.64 -5.03 -2.11
N SER A 213 -14.18 -5.14 -3.33
CA SER A 213 -13.36 -5.38 -4.52
C SER A 213 -12.31 -4.28 -4.81
N ARG A 214 -12.48 -3.09 -4.23
CA ARG A 214 -11.55 -1.97 -4.37
C ARG A 214 -10.48 -1.91 -3.28
N LEU A 215 -10.82 -2.31 -2.06
CA LEU A 215 -9.97 -2.17 -0.87
C LEU A 215 -9.27 -3.46 -0.46
N GLU A 216 -9.76 -4.61 -0.92
CA GLU A 216 -9.22 -5.90 -0.53
C GLU A 216 -7.75 -6.07 -0.99
N PRO A 217 -6.81 -6.36 -0.06
CA PRO A 217 -5.43 -6.69 -0.42
C PRO A 217 -5.30 -8.09 -1.02
N GLY A 218 -4.30 -8.24 -1.90
CA GLY A 218 -4.01 -9.49 -2.58
C GLY A 218 -4.88 -9.75 -3.83
N PRO A 219 -5.04 -11.03 -4.24
CA PRO A 219 -5.73 -11.38 -5.47
C PRO A 219 -7.19 -10.93 -5.49
N LYS A 220 -7.65 -10.40 -6.63
CA LYS A 220 -9.04 -9.95 -6.82
C LYS A 220 -10.08 -11.07 -6.75
N THR A 221 -9.63 -12.31 -6.96
CA THR A 221 -10.47 -13.52 -6.97
C THR A 221 -10.03 -14.43 -5.84
N LYS A 222 -10.31 -14.04 -4.60
CA LYS A 222 -10.21 -14.92 -3.44
C LYS A 222 -11.59 -15.15 -2.81
N PRO A 223 -11.83 -16.32 -2.21
CA PRO A 223 -13.08 -16.60 -1.50
C PRO A 223 -13.39 -15.54 -0.42
N ALA A 224 -14.67 -15.21 -0.22
CA ALA A 224 -15.09 -14.16 0.72
C ALA A 224 -14.62 -14.40 2.17
N GLU A 225 -14.44 -15.65 2.55
CA GLU A 225 -13.86 -16.07 3.84
C GLU A 225 -12.38 -15.67 4.03
N ASN A 226 -11.65 -15.50 2.93
CA ASN A 226 -10.24 -15.11 2.89
C ASN A 226 -10.06 -13.60 2.65
N HIS A 227 -11.14 -12.81 2.72
CA HIS A 227 -11.06 -11.34 2.66
C HIS A 227 -10.56 -10.78 4.00
N ALA A 228 -9.47 -10.03 3.97
CA ALA A 228 -8.94 -9.26 5.08
C ALA A 228 -9.90 -8.12 5.46
N CYS A 229 -10.49 -7.45 4.47
CA CYS A 229 -11.43 -6.36 4.70
C CYS A 229 -12.84 -6.91 4.97
N ARG A 230 -13.49 -6.47 6.06
CA ARG A 230 -14.85 -6.91 6.41
C ARG A 230 -15.77 -5.75 6.76
N ILE A 231 -16.90 -5.65 6.06
CA ILE A 231 -17.96 -4.69 6.39
C ILE A 231 -18.58 -5.04 7.74
N GLN A 232 -18.43 -4.16 8.72
CA GLN A 232 -18.94 -4.32 10.08
C GLN A 232 -20.24 -3.55 10.31
N GLY A 233 -20.61 -2.62 9.43
CA GLY A 233 -21.88 -1.93 9.54
C GLY A 233 -22.04 -0.81 8.54
N THR A 234 -23.28 -0.35 8.46
CA THR A 234 -23.68 0.80 7.66
C THR A 234 -23.85 2.01 8.56
N LEU A 235 -23.27 3.14 8.16
CA LEU A 235 -23.38 4.40 8.88
C LEU A 235 -24.78 5.02 8.72
N PRO A 236 -25.16 5.97 9.59
CA PRO A 236 -26.25 6.89 9.28
C PRO A 236 -25.97 7.63 7.96
N PRO A 237 -27.02 8.09 7.23
CA PRO A 237 -26.84 8.88 6.00
C PRO A 237 -26.06 10.19 6.17
N THR A 238 -25.83 10.64 7.40
CA THR A 238 -24.98 11.79 7.71
C THR A 238 -23.49 11.49 7.55
N GLY A 239 -23.09 10.22 7.48
CA GLY A 239 -21.69 9.81 7.48
C GLY A 239 -21.01 9.97 8.84
N ASP A 240 -21.75 10.15 9.93
CA ASP A 240 -21.13 10.44 11.23
C ASP A 240 -20.21 9.30 11.70
N ILE A 241 -18.90 9.58 11.77
CA ILE A 241 -17.88 8.64 12.21
C ILE A 241 -18.14 8.11 13.63
N THR A 242 -18.78 8.90 14.49
CA THR A 242 -19.07 8.50 15.87
C THR A 242 -19.98 7.27 15.94
N ALA A 243 -20.80 7.05 14.91
CA ALA A 243 -21.60 5.83 14.80
C ALA A 243 -20.73 4.57 14.63
N ALA A 244 -19.66 4.64 13.82
CA ALA A 244 -18.70 3.55 13.68
C ALA A 244 -17.95 3.28 14.99
N LEU A 245 -17.43 4.36 15.61
CA LEU A 245 -16.66 4.26 16.86
C LEU A 245 -17.49 3.66 18.00
N ARG A 246 -18.75 4.10 18.13
CA ARG A 246 -19.70 3.54 19.11
C ARG A 246 -19.94 2.04 18.90
N LEU A 247 -20.09 1.61 17.66
CA LEU A 247 -20.37 0.21 17.33
C LEU A 247 -19.15 -0.70 17.43
N HIS A 248 -17.94 -0.15 17.28
CA HIS A 248 -16.73 -0.95 17.10
C HIS A 248 -16.42 -1.93 18.25
N PRO A 249 -16.47 -1.55 19.53
CA PRO A 249 -16.27 -2.49 20.63
C PRO A 249 -17.28 -3.64 20.65
N VAL A 250 -18.54 -3.39 20.28
CA VAL A 250 -19.57 -4.43 20.16
C VAL A 250 -19.23 -5.40 19.02
N ARG A 251 -18.70 -4.88 17.91
CA ARG A 251 -18.22 -5.70 16.79
C ARG A 251 -17.03 -6.56 17.18
N CYS A 252 -16.08 -6.01 17.94
CA CYS A 252 -14.96 -6.78 18.47
C CYS A 252 -15.39 -7.88 19.46
N ALA A 253 -16.50 -7.69 20.19
CA ALA A 253 -17.06 -8.71 21.07
C ALA A 253 -17.68 -9.87 20.27
N LYS A 254 -18.37 -9.58 19.16
CA LYS A 254 -18.93 -10.60 18.27
C LYS A 254 -17.85 -11.31 17.45
N ASN A 255 -16.90 -10.55 16.91
CA ASN A 255 -15.80 -11.05 16.10
C ASN A 255 -14.45 -10.77 16.80
N PRO A 256 -13.90 -11.78 17.52
CA PRO A 256 -12.65 -11.63 18.26
C PRO A 256 -11.44 -11.42 17.35
N PHE A 257 -11.56 -11.67 16.05
CA PHE A 257 -10.49 -11.50 15.07
C PHE A 257 -10.44 -10.10 14.44
N LEU A 258 -11.36 -9.19 14.75
CA LEU A 258 -11.24 -7.80 14.27
C LEU A 258 -10.06 -7.09 14.92
N HIS A 259 -9.38 -6.26 14.14
CA HIS A 259 -8.44 -5.27 14.67
C HIS A 259 -9.16 -4.40 15.70
N LYS A 260 -8.55 -4.22 16.88
CA LYS A 260 -9.23 -3.62 18.05
C LYS A 260 -9.27 -2.10 18.02
N THR A 261 -8.19 -1.44 17.61
CA THR A 261 -8.06 0.02 17.78
C THR A 261 -8.13 0.79 16.47
N HIS A 262 -7.71 0.22 15.34
CA HIS A 262 -7.81 0.83 14.02
C HIS A 262 -9.03 0.32 13.22
N LEU A 263 -9.72 1.25 12.56
CA LEU A 263 -10.83 0.96 11.65
C LEU A 263 -10.86 1.91 10.45
N LEU A 264 -11.47 1.43 9.36
CA LEU A 264 -11.72 2.20 8.15
C LEU A 264 -13.19 2.62 8.07
N VAL A 265 -13.43 3.89 7.73
CA VAL A 265 -14.78 4.47 7.65
C VAL A 265 -14.95 5.21 6.32
N LEU A 266 -15.91 4.76 5.52
CA LEU A 266 -16.39 5.44 4.32
C LEU A 266 -17.60 6.28 4.71
N ASP A 267 -17.38 7.52 5.11
CA ASP A 267 -18.41 8.45 5.58
C ASP A 267 -19.08 9.27 4.47
N THR A 268 -18.71 9.06 3.21
CA THR A 268 -19.18 9.84 2.06
C THR A 268 -19.79 8.92 0.99
N PRO A 269 -20.78 9.39 0.21
CA PRO A 269 -21.24 8.68 -0.98
C PRO A 269 -20.20 8.67 -2.12
N ASP A 270 -19.17 9.53 -2.09
CA ASP A 270 -18.11 9.59 -3.10
C ASP A 270 -16.71 9.51 -2.45
N PRO A 271 -16.27 8.29 -2.06
CA PRO A 271 -14.96 8.08 -1.45
C PRO A 271 -13.80 8.19 -2.44
N HIS A 272 -14.04 8.06 -3.76
CA HIS A 272 -12.98 8.30 -4.75
C HIS A 272 -12.48 9.74 -4.69
N ARG A 273 -13.42 10.67 -4.55
CA ARG A 273 -13.13 12.09 -4.43
C ARG A 273 -12.66 12.46 -3.03
N SER A 274 -13.39 12.03 -2.00
CA SER A 274 -13.19 12.52 -0.63
C SER A 274 -12.23 11.65 0.20
N GLY A 275 -11.83 10.50 -0.32
CA GLY A 275 -11.07 9.48 0.41
C GLY A 275 -11.91 8.75 1.45
N MET A 276 -11.23 7.96 2.27
CA MET A 276 -11.79 7.28 3.43
C MET A 276 -11.14 7.78 4.71
N LEU A 277 -11.78 7.55 5.85
CA LEU A 277 -11.18 7.85 7.16
C LEU A 277 -10.48 6.59 7.67
N LEU A 278 -9.22 6.74 8.03
CA LEU A 278 -8.53 5.83 8.93
C LEU A 278 -8.68 6.39 10.34
N ALA A 279 -9.35 5.66 11.24
CA ALA A 279 -9.59 6.07 12.60
C ALA A 279 -8.88 5.15 13.60
N ARG A 280 -8.40 5.75 14.68
CA ARG A 280 -7.84 5.08 15.85
C ARG A 280 -8.73 5.38 17.05
N LEU A 281 -9.27 4.34 17.65
CA LEU A 281 -10.03 4.35 18.90
C LEU A 281 -9.12 3.85 20.02
N ASP A 282 -8.92 4.67 21.05
CA ASP A 282 -8.07 4.35 22.20
C ASP A 282 -8.89 3.67 23.30
N TRP A 283 -8.81 2.35 23.37
CA TRP A 283 -9.43 1.51 24.39
C TRP A 283 -8.63 0.23 24.59
N ASP A 284 -8.95 -0.51 25.66
CA ASP A 284 -8.21 -1.71 26.08
C ASP A 284 -8.43 -2.96 25.21
N GLY A 285 -9.34 -2.92 24.25
CA GLY A 285 -9.67 -4.06 23.40
C GLY A 285 -10.38 -5.21 24.13
N GLU A 286 -10.67 -5.07 25.42
CA GLU A 286 -11.27 -6.12 26.25
C GLU A 286 -12.79 -6.14 26.08
N THR A 287 -13.31 -7.31 25.70
CA THR A 287 -14.75 -7.52 25.46
C THR A 287 -15.37 -8.51 26.45
N THR A 288 -14.56 -9.41 27.02
CA THR A 288 -15.02 -10.44 27.96
C THR A 288 -15.64 -9.84 29.22
N GLY A 289 -16.83 -10.31 29.58
CA GLY A 289 -17.54 -9.84 30.79
C GLY A 289 -18.21 -8.47 30.67
N ARG A 290 -18.13 -7.81 29.51
CA ARG A 290 -18.81 -6.52 29.26
C ARG A 290 -20.15 -6.73 28.58
N SER A 291 -21.17 -6.02 29.04
CA SER A 291 -22.48 -6.00 28.36
C SER A 291 -22.41 -5.20 27.06
N LYS A 292 -23.31 -5.49 26.11
CA LYS A 292 -23.45 -4.70 24.87
C LYS A 292 -23.59 -3.19 25.16
N ALA A 293 -24.42 -2.82 26.13
CA ALA A 293 -24.59 -1.42 26.55
C ALA A 293 -23.29 -0.78 27.07
N SER A 294 -22.49 -1.53 27.83
CA SER A 294 -21.18 -1.06 28.30
C SER A 294 -20.21 -0.84 27.16
N LEU A 295 -20.19 -1.72 26.16
CA LEU A 295 -19.32 -1.62 24.99
C LEU A 295 -19.72 -0.45 24.08
N LEU A 296 -21.02 -0.21 23.90
CA LEU A 296 -21.52 0.97 23.17
C LEU A 296 -21.12 2.28 23.88
N ALA A 297 -21.26 2.34 25.20
CA ALA A 297 -20.85 3.50 25.99
C ALA A 297 -19.34 3.74 25.93
N LEU A 298 -18.55 2.66 25.94
CA LEU A 298 -17.10 2.73 25.77
C LEU A 298 -16.73 3.32 24.40
N GLY A 299 -17.28 2.78 23.30
CA GLY A 299 -17.00 3.27 21.95
C GLY A 299 -17.44 4.73 21.72
N ALA A 300 -18.51 5.16 22.39
CA ALA A 300 -18.97 6.56 22.32
C ALA A 300 -18.10 7.56 23.10
N SER A 301 -17.38 7.09 24.12
CA SER A 301 -16.65 7.96 25.07
C SER A 301 -15.13 7.86 24.93
N ALA A 302 -14.63 6.80 24.32
CA ALA A 302 -13.21 6.56 24.14
C ALA A 302 -12.54 7.67 23.30
N PRO A 303 -11.34 8.13 23.71
CA PRO A 303 -10.54 9.03 22.90
C PRO A 303 -10.31 8.43 21.52
N HIS A 304 -10.40 9.26 20.49
CA HIS A 304 -10.16 8.83 19.14
C HIS A 304 -9.50 9.92 18.32
N ASP A 305 -8.88 9.50 17.24
CA ASP A 305 -8.32 10.37 16.22
C ASP A 305 -8.60 9.76 14.85
N ALA A 306 -8.70 10.60 13.83
CA ALA A 306 -8.94 10.15 12.47
C ALA A 306 -8.18 11.03 11.47
N MET A 307 -7.79 10.41 10.35
CA MET A 307 -7.18 11.10 9.22
C MET A 307 -7.74 10.56 7.90
N ARG A 308 -7.71 11.40 6.87
CA ARG A 308 -8.15 11.02 5.52
C ARG A 308 -7.03 10.30 4.79
N VAL A 309 -7.36 9.15 4.20
CA VAL A 309 -6.47 8.37 3.34
C VAL A 309 -7.14 8.09 1.99
N PRO A 310 -6.36 7.79 0.94
CA PRO A 310 -6.92 7.41 -0.37
C PRO A 310 -7.90 6.24 -0.30
N PHE A 311 -8.92 6.23 -1.16
CA PHE A 311 -9.85 5.10 -1.31
C PHE A 311 -9.34 4.12 -2.37
N ASP A 312 -8.31 3.38 -2.00
CA ASP A 312 -7.75 2.28 -2.78
C ASP A 312 -6.90 1.37 -1.88
N CYS A 313 -6.69 0.15 -2.36
CA CYS A 313 -5.92 -0.86 -1.67
C CYS A 313 -4.46 -0.45 -1.42
N ALA A 314 -3.78 0.07 -2.44
CA ALA A 314 -2.33 0.30 -2.39
C ALA A 314 -1.94 1.42 -1.41
N GLU A 315 -2.46 2.63 -1.61
CA GLU A 315 -2.08 3.78 -0.79
C GLU A 315 -2.89 3.86 0.51
N GLY A 316 -4.16 3.43 0.48
CA GLY A 316 -5.08 3.56 1.61
C GLY A 316 -4.99 2.40 2.61
N VAL A 317 -5.01 1.16 2.12
CA VAL A 317 -5.04 -0.03 2.99
C VAL A 317 -3.62 -0.51 3.29
N GLN A 318 -2.84 -0.86 2.27
CA GLN A 318 -1.50 -1.43 2.43
C GLN A 318 -0.53 -0.40 3.02
N ALA A 319 -0.35 0.76 2.36
CA ALA A 319 0.65 1.75 2.77
C ALA A 319 0.28 2.62 3.99
N ARG A 320 -0.95 2.51 4.50
CA ARG A 320 -1.44 3.34 5.62
C ARG A 320 -2.06 2.51 6.73
N PHE A 321 -3.14 1.77 6.45
CA PHE A 321 -3.78 0.96 7.49
C PHE A 321 -2.81 -0.09 8.05
N ILE A 322 -2.27 -0.96 7.19
CA ILE A 322 -1.45 -2.10 7.63
C ILE A 322 -0.19 -1.62 8.35
N THR A 323 0.52 -0.63 7.79
CA THR A 323 1.73 -0.06 8.41
C THR A 323 1.48 0.50 9.82
N LEU A 324 0.33 1.14 10.05
CA LEU A 324 -0.02 1.68 11.37
C LEU A 324 -0.55 0.60 12.32
N ALA A 325 -1.35 -0.32 11.79
CA ALA A 325 -1.93 -1.42 12.54
C ALA A 325 -0.89 -2.44 13.02
N SER A 326 0.15 -2.70 12.22
CA SER A 326 1.28 -3.57 12.60
C SER A 326 2.28 -2.88 13.53
N GLY A 327 2.17 -1.56 13.73
CA GLY A 327 3.13 -0.77 14.49
C GLY A 327 4.43 -0.47 13.73
N ALA A 328 4.52 -0.79 12.45
CA ALA A 328 5.66 -0.42 11.60
C ALA A 328 5.82 1.11 11.46
N ALA A 329 4.73 1.85 11.59
CA ALA A 329 4.73 3.30 11.78
C ALA A 329 3.92 3.70 13.02
N ALA A 330 4.34 4.80 13.65
CA ALA A 330 3.57 5.41 14.72
C ALA A 330 2.40 6.22 14.15
N TRP A 331 1.28 6.26 14.87
CA TRP A 331 0.20 7.19 14.58
C TRP A 331 0.73 8.63 14.66
N PRO A 332 0.56 9.45 13.61
CA PRO A 332 1.16 10.77 13.57
C PRO A 332 0.49 11.70 14.60
N SER A 333 1.31 12.43 15.35
CA SER A 333 0.85 13.46 16.29
C SER A 333 0.13 14.61 15.57
N PRO A 334 -0.76 15.36 16.24
CA PRO A 334 -1.38 16.56 15.66
C PRO A 334 -0.35 17.57 15.11
N GLU A 335 0.82 17.67 15.75
CA GLU A 335 1.93 18.51 15.29
C GLU A 335 2.54 18.00 13.98
N GLU A 336 2.77 16.69 13.83
CA GLU A 336 3.26 16.07 12.60
C GLU A 336 2.24 16.16 11.45
N ARG A 337 0.95 16.03 11.77
CA ARG A 337 -0.14 16.18 10.79
C ARG A 337 -0.27 17.62 10.29
N SER A 338 -0.06 18.61 11.16
CA SER A 338 -0.12 20.04 10.83
C SER A 338 1.20 20.65 10.32
N ALA A 339 2.28 19.86 10.30
CA ALA A 339 3.58 20.25 9.78
C ALA A 339 3.47 20.72 8.32
N LEU A 340 4.24 21.75 7.97
CA LEU A 340 4.22 22.30 6.62
C LEU A 340 4.79 21.28 5.61
N ARG A 341 3.96 20.92 4.63
CA ARG A 341 4.36 20.13 3.45
C ARG A 341 4.15 20.98 2.19
N VAL A 342 5.11 21.03 1.29
CA VAL A 342 5.08 21.92 0.11
C VAL A 342 5.32 21.17 -1.18
N ALA A 343 4.65 21.59 -2.24
CA ALA A 343 4.92 21.10 -3.59
C ALA A 343 6.28 21.63 -4.07
N VAL A 344 7.03 20.78 -4.77
CA VAL A 344 8.27 21.14 -5.44
C VAL A 344 8.20 20.75 -6.90
N PHE A 345 8.34 21.73 -7.79
CA PHE A 345 8.43 21.51 -9.24
C PHE A 345 9.88 21.69 -9.68
N GLN A 346 10.43 20.66 -10.31
CA GLN A 346 11.83 20.64 -10.73
C GLN A 346 11.89 20.70 -12.26
N TYR A 347 12.60 21.68 -12.81
CA TYR A 347 12.81 21.83 -14.25
C TYR A 347 14.10 22.61 -14.55
N GLY A 348 14.63 22.49 -15.77
CA GLY A 348 15.87 23.19 -16.14
C GLY A 348 17.12 22.73 -15.36
N THR A 349 17.04 21.61 -14.63
CA THR A 349 18.12 21.10 -13.78
C THR A 349 19.12 20.20 -14.54
N GLY A 350 19.15 20.23 -15.87
CA GLY A 350 19.90 19.24 -16.65
C GLY A 350 19.47 17.80 -16.32
N ARG A 351 20.30 16.81 -16.65
CA ARG A 351 20.03 15.38 -16.38
C ARG A 351 20.11 15.00 -14.88
N LYS A 352 19.85 15.95 -13.96
CA LYS A 352 19.80 15.67 -12.52
C LYS A 352 18.53 14.90 -12.18
N GLU A 353 18.66 13.99 -11.25
CA GLU A 353 17.55 13.18 -10.74
C GLU A 353 16.49 14.02 -10.03
N ARG A 354 15.27 13.49 -9.99
CA ARG A 354 14.17 14.07 -9.20
C ARG A 354 14.53 14.03 -7.72
N GLY A 355 14.28 15.12 -7.00
CA GLY A 355 14.71 15.24 -5.61
C GLY A 355 16.07 15.94 -5.46
N PHE A 356 16.66 16.38 -6.58
CA PHE A 356 17.85 17.23 -6.53
C PHE A 356 17.59 18.46 -5.66
N GLY A 357 18.48 18.68 -4.69
CA GLY A 357 18.36 19.78 -3.73
C GLY A 357 17.40 19.52 -2.56
N ALA A 358 16.81 18.33 -2.42
CA ALA A 358 15.94 18.00 -1.27
C ALA A 358 16.64 18.24 0.07
N ASN A 359 17.88 17.75 0.22
CA ASN A 359 18.70 17.99 1.42
C ASN A 359 19.13 19.47 1.62
N LEU A 360 19.00 20.30 0.57
CA LEU A 360 19.25 21.74 0.67
C LEU A 360 18.01 22.50 1.13
N LEU A 361 16.82 22.08 0.66
CA LEU A 361 15.54 22.63 1.09
C LEU A 361 15.21 22.18 2.53
N ASP A 362 15.44 20.91 2.82
CA ASP A 362 15.21 20.30 4.12
C ASP A 362 16.45 19.51 4.54
N ALA A 363 17.20 20.06 5.49
CA ALA A 363 18.42 19.43 5.99
C ALA A 363 18.18 18.07 6.67
N GLN A 364 16.94 17.72 7.00
CA GLN A 364 16.56 16.42 7.55
C GLN A 364 15.91 15.48 6.51
N ALA A 365 15.85 15.85 5.22
CA ALA A 365 15.16 15.05 4.20
C ALA A 365 15.59 13.57 4.21
N GLY A 366 16.90 13.28 4.18
CA GLY A 366 17.40 11.90 4.23
C GLY A 366 17.26 11.16 5.57
N ARG A 367 16.72 11.80 6.61
CA ARG A 367 16.45 11.20 7.92
C ARG A 367 14.96 11.07 8.23
N ARG A 368 14.10 11.62 7.36
CA ARG A 368 12.65 11.53 7.52
C ARG A 368 12.20 10.13 7.14
N ARG A 369 11.23 9.62 7.89
CA ARG A 369 10.55 8.37 7.55
C ARG A 369 9.58 8.62 6.38
N PRO A 370 9.20 7.56 5.64
CA PRO A 370 8.11 7.65 4.69
C PRO A 370 6.86 8.28 5.31
N GLY A 371 6.32 9.34 4.68
CA GLY A 371 5.17 10.11 5.18
C GLY A 371 5.52 11.36 6.02
N ASP A 372 6.76 11.46 6.51
CA ASP A 372 7.25 12.62 7.27
C ASP A 372 7.89 13.69 6.36
N GLU A 373 7.87 13.50 5.04
CA GLU A 373 8.52 14.39 4.07
C GLU A 373 7.85 15.76 4.02
N ARG A 374 8.65 16.82 4.15
CA ARG A 374 8.19 18.20 4.05
C ARG A 374 8.06 18.71 2.62
N VAL A 375 8.67 18.02 1.66
CA VAL A 375 8.69 18.40 0.25
C VAL A 375 8.11 17.27 -0.59
N GLN A 376 7.17 17.62 -1.47
CA GLN A 376 6.48 16.69 -2.34
C GLN A 376 6.84 17.05 -3.79
N TYR A 377 7.76 16.29 -4.38
CA TYR A 377 8.23 16.54 -5.75
C TYR A 377 7.19 16.08 -6.77
N ALA A 378 6.88 16.95 -7.73
CA ALA A 378 6.02 16.60 -8.85
C ALA A 378 6.68 15.51 -9.72
N GLY A 379 5.89 14.50 -10.10
CA GLY A 379 6.33 13.43 -10.99
C GLY A 379 6.48 13.90 -12.43
N GLU A 380 7.35 13.26 -13.20
CA GLU A 380 7.44 13.50 -14.66
C GLU A 380 6.31 12.85 -15.44
N PHE A 381 5.64 11.86 -14.83
CA PHE A 381 4.53 11.14 -15.43
C PHE A 381 3.28 11.32 -14.57
N VAL A 382 2.17 11.64 -15.23
CA VAL A 382 0.86 11.82 -14.62
C VAL A 382 -0.14 10.90 -15.31
N ARG A 383 -1.15 10.42 -14.58
CA ARG A 383 -2.25 9.67 -15.22
C ARG A 383 -3.11 10.65 -16.01
N GLY A 384 -3.19 10.45 -17.32
CA GLY A 384 -4.08 11.19 -18.22
C GLY A 384 -5.53 10.72 -18.08
N ALA A 385 -6.47 11.50 -18.64
CA ALA A 385 -7.91 11.21 -18.58
C ALA A 385 -8.29 9.85 -19.20
N ALA A 386 -7.52 9.37 -20.19
CA ALA A 386 -7.70 8.07 -20.83
C ALA A 386 -7.04 6.90 -20.08
N GLY A 387 -6.52 7.11 -18.86
CA GLY A 387 -5.88 6.08 -18.04
C GLY A 387 -4.41 5.78 -18.36
N GLY A 388 -3.88 6.31 -19.47
CA GLY A 388 -2.44 6.21 -19.82
C GLY A 388 -1.56 7.19 -19.04
N LEU A 389 -0.28 6.88 -18.90
CA LEU A 389 0.71 7.81 -18.34
C LEU A 389 1.13 8.84 -19.39
N GLU A 390 0.91 10.11 -19.08
CA GLU A 390 1.37 11.25 -19.88
C GLU A 390 2.66 11.80 -19.26
N ARG A 391 3.69 12.02 -20.10
CA ARG A 391 4.89 12.70 -19.67
C ARG A 391 4.67 14.21 -19.64
N VAL A 392 4.86 14.83 -18.49
CA VAL A 392 4.79 16.29 -18.30
C VAL A 392 6.17 16.89 -18.53
N VAL A 393 6.25 17.89 -19.41
CA VAL A 393 7.44 18.73 -19.56
C VAL A 393 7.29 19.91 -18.63
N TRP A 394 7.96 19.83 -17.47
CA TRP A 394 7.91 20.89 -16.47
C TRP A 394 8.62 22.16 -16.95
N ASN A 395 7.95 23.29 -16.79
CA ASN A 395 8.46 24.65 -16.85
C ASN A 395 7.66 25.50 -15.83
N PHE A 396 7.93 26.80 -15.76
CA PHE A 396 7.26 27.67 -14.80
C PHE A 396 5.75 27.74 -15.03
N GLU A 397 5.33 27.92 -16.29
CA GLU A 397 3.92 28.05 -16.66
C GLU A 397 3.13 26.77 -16.32
N GLU A 398 3.72 25.61 -16.60
CA GLU A 398 3.11 24.31 -16.33
C GLU A 398 3.05 24.00 -14.84
N ALA A 399 4.07 24.38 -14.06
CA ALA A 399 4.07 24.27 -12.61
C ALA A 399 2.95 25.13 -12.00
N VAL A 400 2.85 26.39 -12.42
CA VAL A 400 1.75 27.29 -12.02
C VAL A 400 0.42 26.66 -12.37
N ARG A 401 0.21 26.26 -13.63
CA ARG A 401 -1.05 25.72 -14.14
C ARG A 401 -1.50 24.46 -13.39
N ARG A 402 -0.59 23.52 -13.15
CA ARG A 402 -0.89 22.23 -12.50
C ARG A 402 -0.88 22.27 -10.97
N PHE A 403 -0.46 23.36 -10.32
CA PHE A 403 -0.37 23.40 -8.86
C PHE A 403 -1.67 23.04 -8.09
N PRO A 404 -2.86 23.53 -8.45
CA PRO A 404 -4.13 23.11 -7.85
C PRO A 404 -4.44 21.63 -8.09
N TRP A 405 -4.14 21.12 -9.29
CA TRP A 405 -4.25 19.69 -9.59
C TRP A 405 -3.31 18.86 -8.72
N PHE A 406 -2.08 19.32 -8.51
CA PHE A 406 -1.12 18.66 -7.62
C PHE A 406 -1.61 18.67 -6.16
N CYS A 407 -2.20 19.77 -5.71
CA CYS A 407 -2.85 19.85 -4.39
C CYS A 407 -4.01 18.86 -4.26
N TRP A 408 -4.75 18.58 -5.34
CA TRP A 408 -5.77 17.54 -5.38
C TRP A 408 -5.16 16.13 -5.35
N GLU A 409 -4.11 15.88 -6.12
CA GLU A 409 -3.40 14.59 -6.12
C GLU A 409 -2.87 14.28 -4.71
N LYS A 410 -2.29 15.28 -4.04
CA LYS A 410 -1.76 15.19 -2.68
C LYS A 410 -2.76 15.60 -1.59
N ARG A 411 -4.06 15.59 -1.86
CA ARG A 411 -5.08 16.08 -0.90
C ARG A 411 -5.14 15.32 0.44
N PHE A 412 -4.64 14.08 0.46
CA PHE A 412 -4.55 13.23 1.65
C PHE A 412 -3.24 13.39 2.43
N VAL A 413 -2.34 14.24 1.95
CA VAL A 413 -1.14 14.64 2.67
C VAL A 413 -1.53 15.82 3.57
N GLU A 414 -1.73 15.55 4.86
CA GLU A 414 -2.10 16.61 5.81
C GLU A 414 -1.02 17.68 5.93
N GLY A 415 -1.42 18.93 6.13
CA GLY A 415 -0.47 20.05 6.16
C GLY A 415 0.10 20.45 4.80
N MET A 416 -0.38 19.84 3.70
CA MET A 416 -0.05 20.25 2.34
C MET A 416 -0.48 21.69 2.09
N GLU A 417 0.50 22.54 1.77
CA GLU A 417 0.32 23.95 1.48
C GLU A 417 -0.35 24.11 0.12
N ARG A 418 -1.42 24.90 0.10
CA ARG A 418 -2.27 25.08 -1.08
C ARG A 418 -2.08 26.42 -1.75
N LYS A 419 -1.37 27.37 -1.14
CA LYS A 419 -1.12 28.70 -1.73
C LYS A 419 0.28 28.85 -2.26
N TYR A 420 1.24 28.17 -1.64
CA TYR A 420 2.66 28.32 -1.92
C TYR A 420 3.29 27.01 -2.40
N PHE A 421 4.23 27.13 -3.34
CA PHE A 421 5.08 26.04 -3.79
C PHE A 421 6.48 26.53 -4.13
N VAL A 422 7.39 25.58 -4.36
CA VAL A 422 8.79 25.85 -4.69
C VAL A 422 9.09 25.39 -6.11
N CYS A 423 9.78 26.22 -6.90
CA CYS A 423 10.40 25.78 -8.14
C CYS A 423 11.92 25.66 -7.97
N VAL A 424 12.44 24.51 -8.36
CA VAL A 424 13.87 24.25 -8.56
C VAL A 424 14.11 24.37 -10.07
N ASP A 425 14.54 25.55 -10.51
CA ASP A 425 14.52 25.96 -11.92
C ASP A 425 15.91 26.07 -12.59
N GLY A 426 16.89 25.34 -12.07
CA GLY A 426 18.26 25.36 -12.60
C GLY A 426 19.20 24.42 -11.85
N GLU A 427 20.39 24.21 -12.39
CA GLU A 427 21.41 23.32 -11.81
C GLU A 427 22.11 23.91 -10.57
N ASP A 428 22.31 25.23 -10.53
CA ASP A 428 23.11 25.92 -9.50
C ASP A 428 22.29 26.34 -8.28
N VAL A 429 21.44 25.45 -7.75
CA VAL A 429 20.48 25.75 -6.68
C VAL A 429 21.12 26.33 -5.41
N ARG A 430 22.38 25.96 -5.12
CA ARG A 430 23.12 26.49 -3.96
C ARG A 430 23.48 27.97 -4.11
N GLU A 431 23.77 28.41 -5.34
CA GLU A 431 24.21 29.77 -5.64
C GLU A 431 23.02 30.66 -6.00
N LYS A 432 22.15 30.16 -6.88
CA LYS A 432 20.98 30.89 -7.40
C LYS A 432 19.74 30.77 -6.51
N GLY A 433 19.75 29.88 -5.53
CA GLY A 433 18.59 29.62 -4.68
C GLY A 433 17.44 28.94 -5.43
N VAL A 434 16.23 29.10 -4.90
CA VAL A 434 14.97 28.57 -5.47
C VAL A 434 13.96 29.69 -5.64
N LEU A 435 12.97 29.46 -6.49
CA LEU A 435 11.84 30.37 -6.64
C LEU A 435 10.70 29.92 -5.72
N LEU A 436 10.30 30.77 -4.78
CA LEU A 436 9.03 30.61 -4.09
C LEU A 436 7.94 31.18 -4.98
N VAL A 437 6.84 30.45 -5.12
CA VAL A 437 5.69 30.86 -5.92
C VAL A 437 4.46 30.85 -5.05
N ARG A 438 3.68 31.92 -5.13
CA ARG A 438 2.34 32.02 -4.58
C ARG A 438 1.37 32.01 -5.74
N ARG A 439 0.36 31.14 -5.68
CA ARG A 439 -0.76 31.12 -6.61
C ARG A 439 -2.05 31.39 -5.84
N GLU A 440 -2.76 32.45 -6.20
CA GLU A 440 -4.10 32.69 -5.70
C GLU A 440 -5.09 31.73 -6.37
N TRP A 441 -5.82 31.01 -5.53
CA TRP A 441 -7.00 30.22 -5.86
C TRP A 441 -7.71 29.88 -4.55
N ASP A 442 -8.91 29.30 -4.63
CA ASP A 442 -9.74 29.03 -3.45
C ASP A 442 -9.30 27.81 -2.61
N GLY A 443 -8.25 27.09 -3.02
CA GLY A 443 -7.76 25.91 -2.31
C GLY A 443 -8.74 24.74 -2.31
N ASN A 444 -9.79 24.77 -3.16
CA ASN A 444 -10.87 23.81 -3.16
C ASN A 444 -10.48 22.53 -3.92
N VAL A 445 -9.79 21.63 -3.21
CA VAL A 445 -9.44 20.28 -3.68
C VAL A 445 -10.64 19.33 -3.75
N ALA A 446 -11.86 19.80 -3.46
CA ALA A 446 -13.02 19.01 -3.82
C ALA A 446 -13.15 18.97 -5.35
N ARG A 447 -12.84 20.03 -6.10
CA ARG A 447 -13.00 20.03 -7.58
C ARG A 447 -12.38 18.82 -8.27
N GLY A 448 -12.94 18.45 -9.42
CA GLY A 448 -12.41 17.36 -10.25
C GLY A 448 -11.03 17.71 -10.82
N PRO A 449 -10.19 16.71 -11.15
CA PRO A 449 -8.85 16.97 -11.69
C PRO A 449 -8.87 17.78 -12.99
N GLU A 450 -9.84 17.55 -13.87
CA GLU A 450 -9.97 18.29 -15.13
C GLU A 450 -10.34 19.77 -14.91
N GLU A 451 -11.26 20.04 -13.98
CA GLU A 451 -11.63 21.41 -13.59
C GLU A 451 -10.43 22.17 -13.02
N LEU A 452 -9.64 21.52 -12.16
CA LEU A 452 -8.45 22.11 -11.56
C LEU A 452 -7.34 22.40 -12.59
N LEU A 453 -7.19 21.55 -13.61
CA LEU A 453 -6.27 21.76 -14.72
C LEU A 453 -6.70 22.89 -15.67
N GLY A 454 -8.01 23.16 -15.73
CA GLY A 454 -8.64 24.21 -16.52
C GLY A 454 -8.80 25.55 -15.80
N LEU A 455 -8.37 25.67 -14.54
CA LEU A 455 -8.41 26.95 -13.82
C LEU A 455 -7.54 27.98 -14.51
N GLU A 456 -8.17 29.06 -14.98
CA GLU A 456 -7.48 30.22 -15.52
C GLU A 456 -6.53 30.83 -14.50
N VAL A 457 -5.44 31.40 -15.00
CA VAL A 457 -4.46 32.15 -14.20
C VAL A 457 -4.64 33.61 -14.59
N LEU A 458 -5.25 34.40 -13.70
CA LEU A 458 -5.50 35.82 -13.96
C LEU A 458 -4.25 36.65 -13.68
N GLU A 459 -4.23 37.86 -14.25
CA GLU A 459 -3.16 38.82 -13.99
C GLU A 459 -3.12 39.18 -12.50
N GLY A 460 -1.97 38.95 -11.85
CA GLY A 460 -1.77 39.20 -10.42
C GLY A 460 -2.02 37.99 -9.51
N ASP A 461 -2.56 36.88 -10.02
CA ASP A 461 -2.77 35.65 -9.23
C ASP A 461 -1.46 34.97 -8.84
N VAL A 462 -0.39 35.23 -9.59
CA VAL A 462 0.91 34.60 -9.39
C VAL A 462 1.91 35.63 -8.93
N LYS A 463 2.53 35.37 -7.78
CA LYS A 463 3.67 36.13 -7.29
C LYS A 463 4.85 35.20 -7.08
N THR A 464 6.04 35.74 -7.26
CA THR A 464 7.28 34.97 -7.08
C THR A 464 8.30 35.78 -6.31
N VAL A 465 9.16 35.08 -5.58
CA VAL A 465 10.35 35.67 -4.96
C VAL A 465 11.46 34.63 -4.94
N ARG A 466 12.68 35.04 -5.29
CA ARG A 466 13.85 34.14 -5.28
C ARG A 466 14.53 34.23 -3.92
N VAL A 467 14.81 33.08 -3.32
CA VAL A 467 15.38 33.00 -1.97
C VAL A 467 16.50 31.96 -1.91
N PRO A 468 17.45 32.08 -0.96
CA PRO A 468 18.41 31.01 -0.70
C PRO A 468 17.68 29.69 -0.39
N VAL A 469 18.12 28.61 -1.03
CA VAL A 469 17.45 27.28 -0.91
C VAL A 469 17.30 26.82 0.54
N LYS A 470 18.29 27.10 1.40
CA LYS A 470 18.29 26.72 2.82
C LYS A 470 17.27 27.48 3.67
N GLU A 471 16.80 28.63 3.19
CA GLU A 471 15.85 29.49 3.91
C GLU A 471 14.41 29.25 3.45
N ALA A 472 14.21 28.66 2.27
CA ALA A 472 12.92 28.50 1.60
C ALA A 472 11.82 27.94 2.52
N LEU A 473 12.03 26.77 3.13
CA LEU A 473 11.04 26.14 4.00
C LEU A 473 10.77 26.97 5.27
N GLY A 474 11.80 27.55 5.87
CA GLY A 474 11.66 28.39 7.06
C GLY A 474 10.90 29.69 6.78
N LEU A 475 11.10 30.27 5.60
CA LEU A 475 10.36 31.44 5.14
C LEU A 475 8.89 31.10 4.89
N LEU A 476 8.58 29.97 4.25
CA LEU A 476 7.20 29.52 4.06
C LEU A 476 6.49 29.25 5.39
N GLU A 477 7.16 28.61 6.36
CA GLU A 477 6.59 28.40 7.70
C GLU A 477 6.29 29.70 8.43
N LYS A 478 7.22 30.66 8.38
CA LYS A 478 7.03 31.99 8.97
C LYS A 478 5.93 32.77 8.28
N GLY A 479 5.94 32.79 6.95
CA GLY A 479 4.96 33.48 6.12
C GLY A 479 3.54 32.97 6.36
N ARG A 480 3.35 31.64 6.39
CA ARG A 480 2.07 31.01 6.73
C ARG A 480 1.51 31.44 8.10
N LYS A 481 2.41 31.68 9.07
CA LYS A 481 2.06 32.08 10.44
C LYS A 481 2.00 33.61 10.63
N GLY A 482 2.24 34.41 9.59
CA GLY A 482 2.32 35.88 9.67
C GLY A 482 3.58 36.41 10.37
N GLY A 483 4.58 35.55 10.64
CA GLY A 483 5.80 35.89 11.35
C GLY A 483 6.89 36.48 10.46
N LEU A 484 6.66 37.64 9.85
CA LEU A 484 7.57 38.25 8.86
C LEU A 484 8.66 39.16 9.47
N GLY A 485 8.85 39.14 10.80
CA GLY A 485 9.85 39.96 11.48
C GLY A 485 11.28 39.61 11.05
N GLY A 486 12.06 40.62 10.65
CA GLY A 486 13.48 40.47 10.27
C GLY A 486 13.72 39.84 8.89
N VAL A 487 12.67 39.70 8.08
CA VAL A 487 12.75 39.22 6.69
C VAL A 487 12.90 40.43 5.74
N ALA A 488 13.58 40.25 4.61
CA ALA A 488 13.69 41.30 3.58
C ALA A 488 12.31 41.77 3.09
N GLU A 489 12.15 43.06 2.79
CA GLU A 489 10.83 43.65 2.47
C GLU A 489 10.18 43.03 1.24
N GLU A 490 10.95 42.66 0.21
CA GLU A 490 10.46 41.96 -0.99
C GLU A 490 9.80 40.61 -0.63
N VAL A 491 10.44 39.85 0.26
CA VAL A 491 9.89 38.57 0.75
C VAL A 491 8.68 38.82 1.65
N ALA A 492 8.68 39.91 2.44
CA ALA A 492 7.51 40.26 3.24
C ALA A 492 6.31 40.65 2.35
N GLU A 493 6.53 41.39 1.26
CA GLU A 493 5.51 41.76 0.28
C GLU A 493 4.89 40.54 -0.41
N PHE A 494 5.71 39.53 -0.72
CA PHE A 494 5.26 38.23 -1.25
C PHE A 494 4.22 37.54 -0.34
N PHE A 495 4.28 37.72 0.97
CA PHE A 495 3.33 37.12 1.93
C PHE A 495 2.17 38.03 2.35
N ARG A 496 2.33 39.37 2.28
CA ARG A 496 1.32 40.34 2.73
C ARG A 496 0.19 40.59 1.73
N SER A 497 0.50 40.45 0.45
CA SER A 497 -0.47 40.65 -0.62
C SER A 497 -1.35 39.43 -0.82
#